data_AF-A0A432SYR3-F1
#
_entry.id   AF-A0A432SYR3-F1
#
_cell.length_a   1.000
_cell.length_b   1.000
_cell.length_c   1.000
_cell.angle_alpha   90.00
_cell.angle_beta   90.00
_cell.angle_gamma   90.00
#
_symmetry.space_group_name_H-M   'P 1'
#
loop_
_entity.id
_entity.type
_entity.pdbx_description
1 polymer ?
#
loop_
_entity_poly.entity_id
_entity_poly.type
_entity_poly.pdbx_seq_one_letter_code
_entity_poly.pdbx_strand_id
1 'polypeptide(L)'
;MKNFKLYNITIAYMLVYVVVILGTGLWLFLLSQGLGSSDIIKTLSDIVAKPEQKSLHNFIEVATPHLFAIGILIFVVAHFMLFSTKISQKFSLVVSTLLFVLGLLNVVAYLPIILGLVVLGWIKLVSMGVFVLLFLVLLGMVAFSL
;
A
#
# COMPACT_ATOMS: atom_id res chain seq x y z
N MET A 1 -33.67 -8.93 6.16
CA MET A 1 -33.21 -8.11 5.02
C MET A 1 -32.05 -7.24 5.48
N LYS A 2 -30.85 -7.35 4.88
CA LYS A 2 -29.71 -6.47 5.23
C LYS A 2 -30.07 -5.03 4.86
N ASN A 3 -29.98 -4.10 5.81
CA ASN A 3 -30.35 -2.70 5.59
C ASN A 3 -29.16 -1.96 4.95
N PHE A 4 -28.96 -2.18 3.64
CA PHE A 4 -27.78 -1.72 2.90
C PHE A 4 -27.54 -0.19 2.95
N LYS A 5 -28.59 0.60 3.22
CA LYS A 5 -28.48 2.06 3.39
C LYS A 5 -27.52 2.48 4.52
N LEU A 6 -27.45 1.70 5.61
CA LEU A 6 -26.54 2.00 6.72
C LEU A 6 -25.07 1.71 6.37
N TYR A 7 -24.80 0.77 5.47
CA TYR A 7 -23.45 0.44 5.03
C TYR A 7 -22.86 1.51 4.10
N ASN A 8 -23.68 2.22 3.34
CA ASN A 8 -23.22 3.31 2.46
C ASN A 8 -22.49 4.42 3.24
N ILE A 9 -23.00 4.78 4.43
CA ILE A 9 -22.38 5.81 5.27
C ILE A 9 -21.01 5.33 5.76
N THR A 10 -20.92 4.11 6.29
CA THR A 10 -19.66 3.54 6.78
C THR A 10 -18.64 3.38 5.66
N ILE A 11 -19.06 2.96 4.46
CA ILE A 11 -18.20 2.87 3.28
C ILE A 11 -17.68 4.25 2.88
N ALA A 12 -18.54 5.27 2.86
CA ALA A 12 -18.12 6.64 2.53
C ALA A 12 -17.08 7.17 3.53
N TYR A 13 -17.31 7.00 4.84
CA TYR A 13 -16.34 7.37 5.87
C TYR A 13 -15.00 6.63 5.71
N MET A 14 -15.04 5.33 5.45
CA MET A 14 -13.85 4.52 5.23
C MET A 14 -13.07 4.99 3.99
N LEU A 15 -13.76 5.29 2.88
CA LEU A 15 -13.13 5.80 1.66
C LEU A 15 -12.43 7.15 1.89
N VAL A 16 -13.09 8.10 2.56
CA VAL A 16 -12.48 9.40 2.90
C VAL A 16 -11.23 9.19 3.75
N TYR A 17 -11.33 8.36 4.78
CA TYR A 17 -10.22 8.07 5.69
C TYR A 17 -9.02 7.45 4.95
N VAL A 18 -9.28 6.49 4.06
CA VAL A 18 -8.23 5.85 3.25
C VAL A 18 -7.56 6.85 2.31
N VAL A 19 -8.33 7.73 1.64
CA VAL A 19 -7.76 8.76 0.75
C VAL A 19 -6.85 9.72 1.51
N VAL A 20 -7.26 10.15 2.71
CA VAL A 20 -6.45 11.02 3.57
C VAL A 20 -5.17 10.32 4.03
N ILE A 21 -5.24 9.04 4.42
CA ILE A 21 -4.05 8.25 4.77
C ILE A 21 -3.10 8.11 3.59
N LEU A 22 -3.61 7.80 2.39
CA LEU A 22 -2.77 7.69 1.20
C LEU A 22 -2.09 9.03 0.87
N GLY A 23 -2.83 10.14 0.95
CA GLY A 23 -2.28 11.47 0.70
C GLY A 23 -1.18 11.85 1.69
N THR A 24 -1.39 11.58 2.98
CA THR A 24 -0.37 11.83 4.03
C THR A 24 0.83 10.89 3.89
N GLY A 25 0.62 9.62 3.54
CA GLY A 25 1.71 8.68 3.26
C GLY A 25 2.57 9.10 2.07
N LEU A 26 1.94 9.52 0.97
CA LEU A 26 2.64 10.07 -0.21
C LEU A 26 3.42 11.33 0.15
N TRP A 27 2.83 12.22 0.95
CA TRP A 27 3.49 13.43 1.42
C TRP A 27 4.75 13.13 2.24
N LEU A 28 4.65 12.24 3.25
CA LEU A 28 5.79 11.82 4.08
C LEU A 28 6.87 11.12 3.24
N PHE A 29 6.47 10.28 2.29
CA PHE A 29 7.38 9.66 1.36
C PHE A 29 8.13 10.71 0.55
N LEU A 30 7.44 11.65 -0.10
CA LEU A 30 8.08 12.69 -0.91
C LEU A 30 8.98 13.61 -0.06
N LEU A 31 8.60 13.94 1.17
CA LEU A 31 9.45 14.67 2.11
C LEU A 31 10.78 13.94 2.33
N SER A 32 10.75 12.62 2.54
CA SER A 32 11.97 11.80 2.68
C SER A 32 12.84 11.78 1.42
N GLN A 33 12.24 12.03 0.24
CA GLN A 33 12.94 12.10 -1.05
C GLN A 33 13.43 13.52 -1.40
N GLY A 34 13.26 14.49 -0.50
CA GLY A 34 13.76 15.85 -0.69
C GLY A 34 12.72 16.86 -1.20
N LEU A 35 11.41 16.61 -1.06
CA LEU A 35 10.36 17.58 -1.42
C LEU A 35 10.52 18.95 -0.72
N GLY A 36 11.22 19.01 0.42
CA GLY A 36 11.56 20.25 1.12
C GLY A 36 12.96 20.80 0.81
N SER A 37 13.71 20.20 -0.11
CA SER A 37 15.05 20.66 -0.48
C SER A 37 14.98 21.82 -1.47
N SER A 38 15.97 22.73 -1.40
CA SER A 38 16.11 23.82 -2.36
C SER A 38 16.50 23.34 -3.76
N ASP A 39 16.94 22.08 -3.90
CA ASP A 39 17.44 21.51 -5.15
C ASP A 39 17.09 20.00 -5.25
N ILE A 40 15.86 19.72 -5.67
CA ILE A 40 15.26 18.38 -5.70
C ILE A 40 16.03 17.45 -6.65
N ILE A 41 16.50 17.96 -7.79
CA ILE A 41 17.21 17.16 -8.81
C ILE A 41 18.53 16.65 -8.25
N LYS A 42 19.28 17.50 -7.56
CA LYS A 42 20.53 17.12 -6.90
C LYS A 42 20.28 16.09 -5.79
N THR A 43 19.25 16.30 -4.98
CA THR A 43 18.89 15.38 -3.89
C THR A 43 18.53 13.99 -4.43
N LEU A 44 17.74 13.91 -5.49
CA LEU A 44 17.43 12.64 -6.17
C LEU A 44 18.69 11.97 -6.74
N SER A 45 19.57 12.75 -7.39
CA SER A 45 20.84 12.25 -7.92
C SER A 45 21.71 11.65 -6.82
N ASP A 46 21.79 12.31 -5.66
CA ASP A 46 22.59 11.86 -4.52
C ASP A 46 22.01 10.59 -3.88
N ILE A 47 20.68 10.49 -3.76
CA ILE A 47 19.99 9.29 -3.25
C ILE A 47 20.26 8.07 -4.15
N VAL A 48 20.26 8.26 -5.47
CA VAL A 48 20.53 7.18 -6.44
C VAL A 48 22.01 6.79 -6.43
N ALA A 49 22.91 7.77 -6.34
CA ALA A 49 24.35 7.53 -6.37
C ALA A 49 24.88 6.92 -5.06
N LYS A 50 24.28 7.27 -3.92
CA LYS A 50 24.67 6.80 -2.58
C LYS A 50 23.44 6.41 -1.76
N PRO A 51 22.81 5.27 -2.07
CA PRO A 51 21.68 4.79 -1.28
C PRO A 51 22.13 4.53 0.17
N GLU A 52 21.34 4.98 1.14
CA GLU A 52 21.61 4.72 2.55
C GLU A 52 21.69 3.21 2.82
N GLN A 53 22.61 2.85 3.73
CA GLN A 53 22.83 1.47 4.09
C GLN A 53 21.63 0.94 4.89
N LYS A 54 21.02 -0.12 4.40
CA LYS A 54 19.87 -0.75 5.05
C LYS A 54 20.33 -1.62 6.22
N SER A 55 19.65 -1.49 7.35
CA SER A 55 19.93 -2.26 8.57
C SER A 55 18.74 -3.15 8.95
N LEU A 56 19.00 -4.20 9.75
CA LEU A 56 17.92 -5.02 10.32
C LEU A 56 17.04 -4.24 11.29
N HIS A 57 17.62 -3.27 12.01
CA HIS A 57 16.85 -2.40 12.91
C HIS A 57 15.81 -1.59 12.12
N ASN A 58 16.26 -0.89 11.07
CA ASN A 58 15.40 -0.10 10.20
C ASN A 58 14.38 -1.00 9.46
N PHE A 59 14.74 -2.24 9.15
CA PHE A 59 13.80 -3.21 8.60
C PHE A 59 12.65 -3.50 9.56
N ILE A 60 12.94 -3.85 10.82
CA ILE A 60 11.90 -4.21 11.80
C ILE A 60 11.01 -3.00 12.10
N GLU A 61 11.62 -1.82 12.25
CA GLU A 61 10.92 -0.55 12.49
C GLU A 61 9.94 -0.22 11.36
N VAL A 62 10.30 -0.50 10.10
CA VAL A 62 9.44 -0.23 8.94
C VAL A 62 8.46 -1.39 8.68
N ALA A 63 8.92 -2.64 8.72
CA ALA A 63 8.14 -3.82 8.35
C ALA A 63 6.93 -4.02 9.26
N THR A 64 7.09 -3.83 10.57
CA THR A 64 6.03 -4.02 11.57
C THR A 64 4.79 -3.16 11.28
N PRO A 65 4.89 -1.81 11.22
CA PRO A 65 3.74 -0.96 10.93
C PRO A 65 3.18 -1.19 9.51
N HIS A 66 4.01 -1.55 8.53
CA HIS A 66 3.53 -1.85 7.17
C HIS A 66 2.72 -3.14 7.11
N LEU A 67 3.19 -4.22 7.73
CA LEU A 67 2.45 -5.48 7.81
C LEU A 67 1.11 -5.31 8.51
N PHE A 68 1.10 -4.53 9.60
CA PHE A 68 -0.12 -4.20 10.32
C PHE A 68 -1.09 -3.39 9.46
N ALA A 69 -0.62 -2.31 8.82
CA ALA A 69 -1.44 -1.47 7.96
C ALA A 69 -2.01 -2.24 6.77
N ILE A 70 -1.18 -2.99 6.05
CA ILE A 70 -1.60 -3.82 4.90
C ILE A 70 -2.61 -4.89 5.36
N GLY A 71 -2.36 -5.53 6.51
CA GLY A 71 -3.25 -6.54 7.08
C GLY A 71 -4.63 -5.99 7.41
N ILE A 72 -4.70 -4.87 8.13
CA ILE A 72 -5.97 -4.20 8.46
C ILE A 72 -6.69 -3.76 7.19
N LEU A 73 -5.97 -3.17 6.26
CA LEU A 73 -6.53 -2.66 5.02
C LEU A 73 -7.20 -3.77 4.21
N ILE A 74 -6.49 -4.89 4.00
CA ILE A 74 -7.04 -6.05 3.30
C ILE A 74 -8.21 -6.64 4.08
N PHE A 75 -8.13 -6.75 5.41
CA PHE A 75 -9.21 -7.25 6.25
C PHE A 75 -10.48 -6.41 6.12
N VAL A 76 -10.39 -5.09 6.30
CA VAL A 76 -11.52 -4.17 6.24
C VAL A 76 -12.17 -4.22 4.86
N VAL A 77 -11.36 -4.19 3.80
CA VAL A 77 -11.90 -4.19 2.45
C VAL A 77 -12.50 -5.54 2.07
N ALA A 78 -11.83 -6.65 2.37
CA ALA A 78 -12.39 -7.98 2.15
C ALA A 78 -13.71 -8.17 2.93
N HIS A 79 -13.80 -7.63 4.15
CA HIS A 79 -15.02 -7.63 4.94
C HIS A 79 -16.16 -6.90 4.23
N PHE A 80 -15.96 -5.68 3.73
CA PHE A 80 -17.00 -4.96 2.97
C PHE A 80 -17.39 -5.69 1.68
N MET A 81 -16.43 -6.28 0.99
CA MET A 81 -16.68 -7.02 -0.25
C MET A 81 -17.52 -8.29 -0.04
N LEU A 82 -17.59 -8.87 1.17
CA LEU A 82 -18.54 -9.96 1.48
C LEU A 82 -20.02 -9.50 1.41
N PHE A 83 -20.27 -8.20 1.50
CA PHE A 83 -21.60 -7.61 1.41
C PHE A 83 -21.92 -7.05 0.02
N SER A 84 -20.97 -7.15 -0.91
CA SER A 84 -21.13 -6.70 -2.29
C SER A 84 -22.30 -7.42 -2.98
N THR A 85 -23.15 -6.66 -3.66
CA THR A 85 -24.26 -7.16 -4.49
C THR A 85 -23.90 -7.13 -5.98
N LYS A 86 -22.96 -6.28 -6.37
CA LYS A 86 -22.61 -6.00 -7.78
C LYS A 86 -21.33 -6.69 -8.25
N ILE A 87 -20.46 -7.07 -7.33
CA ILE A 87 -19.15 -7.64 -7.62
C ILE A 87 -19.08 -9.07 -7.10
N SER A 88 -18.59 -9.99 -7.95
CA SER A 88 -18.49 -11.39 -7.59
C SER A 88 -17.46 -11.63 -6.47
N GLN A 89 -17.81 -12.52 -5.54
CA GLN A 89 -16.94 -12.90 -4.43
C GLN A 89 -15.62 -13.52 -4.89
N LYS A 90 -15.65 -14.34 -5.96
CA LYS A 90 -14.44 -14.95 -6.55
C LYS A 90 -13.46 -13.91 -7.04
N PHE A 91 -13.94 -12.89 -7.75
CA PHE A 91 -13.08 -11.79 -8.22
C PHE A 91 -12.50 -11.00 -7.06
N SER A 92 -13.32 -10.65 -6.07
CA SER A 92 -12.85 -9.98 -4.85
C SER A 92 -11.76 -10.75 -4.11
N LEU A 93 -11.90 -12.08 -4.01
CA LEU A 93 -10.94 -12.94 -3.34
C LEU A 93 -9.61 -12.95 -4.08
N VAL A 94 -9.62 -13.04 -5.42
CA VAL A 94 -8.40 -12.99 -6.25
C VAL A 94 -7.67 -11.67 -6.05
N VAL A 95 -8.38 -10.53 -6.15
CA VAL A 95 -7.77 -9.19 -5.97
C VAL A 95 -7.16 -9.05 -4.57
N SER A 96 -7.89 -9.46 -3.53
CA SER A 96 -7.42 -9.39 -2.14
C SER A 96 -6.20 -10.28 -1.90
N THR A 97 -6.17 -11.48 -2.49
CA THR A 97 -5.04 -12.40 -2.39
C THR A 97 -3.81 -11.86 -3.10
N LEU A 98 -3.97 -11.28 -4.30
CA LEU A 98 -2.87 -10.64 -5.02
C LEU A 98 -2.29 -9.46 -4.22
N LEU A 99 -3.14 -8.64 -3.60
CA LEU A 99 -2.69 -7.57 -2.73
C LEU A 99 -1.89 -8.08 -1.53
N PHE A 100 -2.35 -9.16 -0.90
CA PHE A 100 -1.63 -9.77 0.21
C PHE A 100 -0.25 -10.28 -0.21
N VAL A 101 -0.18 -11.01 -1.33
CA VAL A 101 1.08 -11.55 -1.88
C VAL A 101 2.04 -10.42 -2.25
N LEU A 102 1.56 -9.38 -2.94
CA LEU A 102 2.38 -8.23 -3.32
C LEU A 102 2.84 -7.42 -2.10
N GLY A 103 1.98 -7.24 -1.10
CA GLY A 103 2.32 -6.58 0.15
C GLY A 103 3.42 -7.32 0.91
N LEU A 104 3.29 -8.64 1.06
CA LEU A 104 4.33 -9.49 1.67
C LEU A 104 5.63 -9.44 0.88
N LEU A 105 5.57 -9.58 -0.45
CA LEU A 105 6.73 -9.50 -1.32
C LEU A 105 7.44 -8.14 -1.16
N ASN A 106 6.69 -7.05 -1.04
CA ASN A 106 7.25 -5.72 -0.88
C ASN A 106 8.02 -5.54 0.44
N VAL A 107 7.47 -6.08 1.53
CA VAL A 107 8.10 -6.07 2.84
C VAL A 107 9.35 -6.96 2.81
N VAL A 108 9.22 -8.22 2.40
CA VAL A 108 10.30 -9.22 2.40
C VAL A 108 11.43 -8.84 1.43
N ALA A 109 11.13 -8.15 0.32
CA ALA A 109 12.16 -7.66 -0.61
C ALA A 109 13.18 -6.72 0.04
N TYR A 110 12.92 -6.19 1.24
CA TYR A 110 13.92 -5.43 2.00
C TYR A 110 15.08 -6.31 2.50
N LEU A 111 14.83 -7.58 2.83
CA LEU A 111 15.84 -8.49 3.40
C LEU A 111 17.00 -8.76 2.42
N PRO A 112 16.77 -9.13 1.14
CA PRO A 112 17.85 -9.28 0.18
C PRO A 112 18.65 -7.98 -0.06
N ILE A 113 18.00 -6.81 0.04
CA ILE A 113 18.66 -5.52 -0.14
C ILE A 113 19.63 -5.23 1.03
N ILE A 114 19.30 -5.63 2.27
CA ILE A 114 20.24 -5.57 3.40
C ILE A 114 21.50 -6.39 3.11
N LEU A 115 21.36 -7.55 2.46
CA LEU A 115 22.47 -8.43 2.10
C LEU A 115 23.29 -7.93 0.89
N GLY A 116 23.03 -6.72 0.40
CA GLY A 116 23.78 -6.10 -0.71
C GLY A 116 23.21 -6.39 -2.10
N LEU A 117 22.09 -7.11 -2.22
CA LEU A 117 21.43 -7.35 -3.52
C LEU A 117 20.57 -6.14 -3.94
N VAL A 118 21.22 -5.03 -4.27
CA VAL A 118 20.59 -3.73 -4.58
C VAL A 118 19.62 -3.81 -5.78
N VAL A 119 19.84 -4.75 -6.71
CA VAL A 119 18.98 -4.98 -7.89
C VAL A 119 17.53 -5.29 -7.48
N LEU A 120 17.30 -5.92 -6.33
CA LEU A 120 15.95 -6.17 -5.81
C LEU A 120 15.20 -4.89 -5.42
N GLY A 121 15.89 -3.75 -5.31
CA GLY A 121 15.25 -2.44 -5.17
C GLY A 121 14.27 -2.13 -6.30
N TRP A 122 14.59 -2.52 -7.54
CA TRP A 122 13.69 -2.35 -8.69
C TRP A 122 12.44 -3.22 -8.59
N ILE A 123 12.61 -4.49 -8.19
CA ILE A 123 11.49 -5.40 -7.96
C ILE A 123 10.58 -4.86 -6.85
N LYS A 124 11.18 -4.28 -5.79
CA LYS A 124 10.43 -3.62 -4.72
C LYS A 124 9.65 -2.40 -5.22
N LEU A 125 10.24 -1.56 -6.07
CA LEU A 125 9.56 -0.40 -6.65
C LEU A 125 8.40 -0.82 -7.56
N VAL A 126 8.62 -1.76 -8.48
CA VAL A 126 7.58 -2.25 -9.39
C VAL A 126 6.46 -2.92 -8.61
N SER A 127 6.78 -3.80 -7.66
CA SER A 127 5.75 -4.45 -6.82
C SER A 127 4.96 -3.45 -5.99
N MET A 128 5.57 -2.38 -5.49
CA MET A 128 4.86 -1.28 -4.82
C MET A 128 3.88 -0.59 -5.78
N GLY A 129 4.33 -0.26 -7.00
CA GLY A 129 3.47 0.37 -8.00
C GLY A 129 2.25 -0.49 -8.33
N VAL A 130 2.47 -1.79 -8.57
CA VAL A 130 1.38 -2.75 -8.83
C VAL A 130 0.46 -2.90 -7.61
N PHE A 131 1.02 -2.94 -6.40
CA PHE A 131 0.23 -2.98 -5.16
C PHE A 131 -0.69 -1.77 -5.03
N VAL A 132 -0.18 -0.56 -5.23
CA VAL A 132 -0.97 0.68 -5.16
C VAL A 132 -2.08 0.68 -6.21
N LEU A 133 -1.79 0.29 -7.45
CA LEU A 133 -2.80 0.22 -8.52
C LEU A 133 -3.91 -0.78 -8.19
N LEU A 134 -3.56 -1.99 -7.74
CA LEU A 134 -4.54 -2.99 -7.32
C LEU A 134 -5.33 -2.52 -6.10
N PHE A 135 -4.70 -1.76 -5.20
CA PHE A 135 -5.37 -1.22 -4.04
C PHE A 135 -6.42 -0.18 -4.43
N LEU A 136 -6.11 0.71 -5.38
CA LEU A 136 -7.07 1.65 -5.94
C LEU A 136 -8.23 0.94 -6.65
N VAL A 137 -7.95 -0.14 -7.39
CA VAL A 137 -9.00 -0.99 -7.98
C VAL A 137 -9.92 -1.55 -6.90
N LEU A 138 -9.35 -2.09 -5.82
CA LEU A 138 -10.12 -2.65 -4.71
C LEU A 138 -10.97 -1.58 -4.00
N LEU A 139 -10.46 -0.36 -3.82
CA LEU A 139 -11.26 0.75 -3.29
C LEU A 139 -12.40 1.15 -4.22
N GLY A 140 -12.15 1.20 -5.53
CA GLY A 140 -13.19 1.39 -6.53
C GLY A 140 -14.27 0.30 -6.44
N MET A 141 -13.85 -0.96 -6.30
CA MET A 141 -14.77 -2.08 -6.11
C MET A 141 -15.67 -1.87 -4.89
N VAL A 142 -15.13 -1.44 -3.75
CA VAL A 142 -15.95 -1.14 -2.56
C VAL A 142 -16.91 0.02 -2.82
N ALA A 143 -16.45 1.10 -3.46
CA ALA A 143 -17.28 2.25 -3.78
C ALA A 143 -18.50 1.91 -4.65
N PHE A 144 -18.37 0.90 -5.52
CA PHE A 144 -19.44 0.41 -6.39
C PHE A 144 -20.05 -0.93 -5.93
N SER A 145 -19.76 -1.40 -4.71
CA SER A 145 -20.13 -2.74 -4.24
C SER A 145 -21.61 -2.89 -3.89
N LEU A 146 -22.27 -1.82 -3.45
CA LEU A 146 -23.68 -1.78 -3.03
C LEU A 146 -24.59 -1.20 -4.11
#